data_AF-A0A2A3AY69-F1
#
_entry.id   AF-A0A2A3AY69-F1
#
_cell.length_a   1.000
_cell.length_b   1.000
_cell.length_c   1.000
_cell.angle_alpha   90.00
_cell.angle_beta   90.00
_cell.angle_gamma   90.00
#
_symmetry.space_group_name_H-M   'P 1'
#
loop_
_entity.id
_entity.type
_entity.pdbx_description
1 polymer ?
#
loop_
_entity_poly.entity_id
_entity_poly.type
_entity_poly.pdbx_seq_one_letter_code
_entity_poly.pdbx_strand_id
1 'polypeptide(L)'
;MTLSRSLFPVAALLATAALVMPASAGAGIEVTMNQAKIVKLSRGADTVVIGNPAIADASVQDASTIVLTGKGFGVTNLVVLDSEGSPIIDEQVTVVRQAASSVRIYRRAEVQTMSCTPYCESAFKSEAEKTSEAEMSAGH
;
A
#
# COMPACT_ATOMS: atom_id res chain seq x y z
N MET A 1 -58.10 26.90 46.94
CA MET A 1 -57.06 25.86 46.91
C MET A 1 -56.56 25.77 45.47
N THR A 2 -55.36 26.32 45.22
CA THR A 2 -54.19 25.62 44.64
C THR A 2 -54.37 25.25 43.15
N LEU A 3 -53.53 25.66 42.20
CA LEU A 3 -52.09 25.83 42.27
C LEU A 3 -51.60 26.68 41.08
N SER A 4 -50.71 27.62 41.38
CA SER A 4 -49.80 28.32 40.47
C SER A 4 -48.78 27.35 39.86
N ARG A 5 -48.19 27.73 38.70
CA ARG A 5 -46.89 27.33 38.08
C ARG A 5 -47.06 26.72 36.69
N SER A 6 -46.23 26.99 35.69
CA SER A 6 -45.11 27.91 35.50
C SER A 6 -44.82 27.86 34.00
N LEU A 7 -44.68 29.00 33.33
CA LEU A 7 -44.17 29.05 31.97
C LEU A 7 -42.68 28.66 32.02
N PHE A 8 -42.31 27.56 31.37
CA PHE A 8 -40.92 27.25 31.05
C PHE A 8 -40.74 27.38 29.53
N PRO A 9 -39.91 28.31 29.04
CA PRO A 9 -39.58 28.35 27.63
C PRO A 9 -38.69 27.14 27.33
N VAL A 10 -39.15 26.28 26.42
CA VAL A 10 -38.36 25.19 25.86
C VAL A 10 -37.21 25.82 25.09
N ALA A 11 -36.06 25.93 25.74
CA ALA A 11 -34.82 26.36 25.12
C ALA A 11 -34.45 25.33 24.05
N ALA A 12 -34.49 25.77 22.79
CA ALA A 12 -34.11 25.01 21.62
C ALA A 12 -32.63 24.59 21.76
N LEU A 13 -32.39 23.31 22.04
CA LEU A 13 -31.10 22.67 21.83
C LEU A 13 -30.86 22.58 20.31
N LEU A 14 -30.19 23.59 19.74
CA LEU A 14 -29.55 23.45 18.43
C LEU A 14 -28.34 22.51 18.61
N ALA A 15 -28.54 21.22 18.35
CA ALA A 15 -27.47 20.26 18.24
C ALA A 15 -26.65 20.56 16.97
N THR A 16 -25.52 21.24 17.13
CA THR A 16 -24.48 21.36 16.10
C THR A 16 -23.82 19.99 15.92
N ALA A 17 -24.37 19.18 15.02
CA ALA A 17 -23.69 17.99 14.53
C ALA A 17 -22.48 18.44 13.68
N ALA A 18 -21.32 18.58 14.33
CA ALA A 18 -20.06 18.73 13.63
C ALA A 18 -19.80 17.45 12.83
N LEU A 19 -19.95 17.53 11.51
CA LEU A 19 -19.55 16.49 10.57
C LEU A 19 -18.03 16.32 10.67
N VAL A 20 -17.58 15.36 11.46
CA VAL A 20 -16.18 14.95 11.50
C VAL A 20 -15.89 14.22 10.19
N MET A 21 -15.34 14.94 9.21
CA MET A 21 -14.84 14.31 7.99
C MET A 21 -13.57 13.52 8.36
N PRO A 22 -13.47 12.23 8.01
CA PRO A 22 -12.25 11.47 8.23
C PRO A 22 -11.12 12.12 7.43
N ALA A 23 -10.03 12.45 8.10
CA ALA A 23 -8.81 12.86 7.43
C ALA A 23 -8.27 11.66 6.64
N SER A 24 -8.33 11.72 5.32
CA SER A 24 -7.61 10.79 4.46
C SER A 24 -6.13 11.05 4.65
N ALA A 25 -5.45 10.24 5.46
CA ALA A 25 -3.99 10.16 5.39
C ALA A 25 -3.60 9.88 3.93
N GLY A 26 -2.57 10.56 3.42
CA GLY A 26 -2.09 10.37 2.05
C GLY A 26 -1.94 8.88 1.76
N ALA A 27 -2.69 8.39 0.78
CA ALA A 27 -2.62 6.99 0.41
C ALA A 27 -1.24 6.76 -0.21
N GLY A 28 -0.35 6.08 0.53
CA GLY A 28 0.96 5.69 0.03
C GLY A 28 0.88 4.89 -1.27
N ILE A 29 2.02 4.64 -1.88
CA ILE A 29 2.09 3.96 -3.17
C ILE A 29 1.99 2.45 -2.96
N GLU A 30 0.82 1.89 -3.25
CA GLU A 30 0.68 0.43 -3.34
C GLU A 30 1.15 -0.09 -4.70
N VAL A 31 1.95 -1.16 -4.70
CA VAL A 31 2.41 -1.90 -5.89
C VAL A 31 2.21 -3.39 -5.66
N THR A 32 1.69 -4.10 -6.65
CA THR A 32 1.65 -5.56 -6.59
C THR A 32 3.03 -6.12 -6.96
N MET A 33 3.54 -7.07 -6.18
CA MET A 33 4.81 -7.73 -6.48
C MET A 33 4.78 -8.37 -7.87
N ASN A 34 5.94 -8.36 -8.54
CA ASN A 34 6.11 -8.77 -9.94
C ASN A 34 5.34 -7.91 -10.95
N GLN A 35 4.79 -6.76 -10.52
CA GLN A 35 4.17 -5.78 -11.40
C GLN A 35 4.90 -4.45 -11.32
N ALA A 36 4.79 -3.70 -12.42
CA ALA A 36 5.30 -2.35 -12.53
C ALA A 36 4.14 -1.35 -12.45
N LYS A 37 4.37 -0.23 -11.78
CA LYS A 37 3.46 0.91 -11.67
C LYS A 37 4.16 2.16 -12.17
N ILE A 38 3.49 2.91 -13.04
CA ILE A 38 4.01 4.19 -13.52
C ILE A 38 3.72 5.24 -12.46
N VAL A 39 4.78 5.94 -12.05
CA VAL A 39 4.73 7.10 -11.16
C VAL A 39 5.03 8.33 -12.00
N LYS A 40 4.05 9.23 -12.10
CA LYS A 40 4.18 10.51 -12.80
C LYS A 40 4.55 11.60 -11.81
N LEU A 41 5.55 12.40 -12.17
CA LEU A 41 6.07 13.48 -11.35
C LEU A 41 5.51 14.83 -11.82
N SER A 42 5.37 15.77 -10.89
CA SER A 42 4.93 17.14 -11.18
C SER A 42 6.02 17.98 -11.87
N ARG A 43 7.29 17.58 -11.73
CA ARG A 43 8.49 18.27 -12.25
C ARG A 43 9.62 17.26 -12.47
N GLY A 44 10.71 17.73 -13.08
CA GLY A 44 11.87 16.90 -13.41
C GLY A 44 12.57 16.32 -12.18
N ALA A 45 12.79 15.01 -12.17
CA ALA A 45 13.63 14.32 -11.18
C ALA A 45 15.11 14.44 -11.55
N ASP A 46 15.92 14.66 -10.54
CA ASP A 46 17.39 14.60 -10.61
C ASP A 46 17.92 13.37 -9.85
N THR A 47 17.35 13.12 -8.67
CA THR A 47 17.75 11.99 -7.81
C THR A 47 16.54 11.13 -7.46
N VAL A 48 16.69 9.80 -7.58
CA VAL A 48 15.67 8.81 -7.19
C VAL A 48 16.29 7.81 -6.23
N VAL A 49 15.66 7.63 -5.07
CA VAL A 49 16.12 6.73 -4.01
C VAL A 49 14.98 5.81 -3.58
N ILE A 50 15.30 4.53 -3.51
CA ILE A 50 14.46 3.51 -2.87
C ILE A 50 15.10 3.14 -1.53
N GLY A 51 14.34 3.19 -0.44
CA GLY A 51 14.85 2.87 0.89
C GLY A 51 15.40 1.45 1.00
N ASN A 52 14.69 0.46 0.44
CA ASN A 52 15.13 -0.94 0.40
C ASN A 52 14.94 -1.56 -1.02
N PRO A 53 16.03 -1.75 -1.78
CA PRO A 53 15.98 -2.30 -3.14
C PRO A 53 15.61 -3.80 -3.22
N ALA A 54 15.53 -4.49 -2.07
CA ALA A 54 14.99 -5.85 -2.01
C ALA A 54 13.45 -5.88 -2.06
N ILE A 55 12.79 -4.79 -1.64
CA ILE A 55 11.32 -4.67 -1.60
C ILE A 55 10.79 -4.08 -2.90
N ALA A 56 11.37 -2.98 -3.38
CA ALA A 56 10.96 -2.32 -4.62
C ALA A 56 12.18 -1.87 -5.43
N ASP A 57 11.98 -1.55 -6.69
CA ASP A 57 13.00 -0.96 -7.57
C ASP A 57 12.39 0.11 -8.45
N ALA A 58 13.17 1.12 -8.85
CA ALA A 58 12.70 2.23 -9.65
C ALA A 58 13.63 2.49 -10.84
N SER A 59 13.04 2.51 -12.03
CA SER A 59 13.74 2.89 -13.27
C SER A 59 13.20 4.22 -13.77
N VAL A 60 14.09 5.16 -14.04
CA VAL A 60 13.73 6.45 -14.65
C VAL A 60 13.56 6.24 -16.16
N GLN A 61 12.39 6.59 -16.70
CA GLN A 61 12.14 6.55 -18.16
C GLN A 61 12.45 7.89 -18.80
N ASP A 62 11.99 8.97 -18.17
CA ASP A 62 12.24 10.35 -18.55
C ASP A 62 12.22 11.24 -17.30
N ALA A 63 12.42 12.55 -17.47
CA ALA A 63 12.51 13.50 -16.37
C ALA A 63 11.28 13.49 -15.44
N SER A 64 10.08 13.12 -15.91
CA SER A 64 8.85 13.16 -15.10
C SER A 64 8.14 11.81 -14.98
N THR A 65 8.80 10.72 -15.38
CA THR A 65 8.21 9.38 -15.41
C THR A 65 9.16 8.35 -14.82
N ILE A 66 8.71 7.71 -13.73
CA ILE A 66 9.39 6.60 -13.08
C ILE A 66 8.55 5.33 -13.24
N VAL A 67 9.21 4.22 -13.54
CA VAL A 67 8.63 2.88 -13.50
C VAL A 67 9.05 2.21 -12.20
N LEU A 68 8.11 2.07 -11.28
CA LEU A 68 8.31 1.44 -9.97
C LEU A 68 7.88 -0.03 -10.04
N THR A 69 8.77 -0.94 -9.67
CA THR A 69 8.54 -2.39 -9.71
C THR A 69 8.56 -2.98 -8.31
N GLY A 70 7.53 -3.76 -7.94
CA GLY A 70 7.52 -4.50 -6.68
C GLY A 70 8.34 -5.79 -6.79
N LYS A 71 9.35 -5.97 -5.92
CA LYS A 71 10.27 -7.12 -5.93
C LYS A 71 10.04 -8.11 -4.79
N GLY A 72 9.72 -7.60 -3.61
CA GLY A 72 9.53 -8.40 -2.40
C GLY A 72 8.46 -7.80 -1.51
N PHE A 73 7.91 -8.60 -0.60
CA PHE A 73 6.85 -8.15 0.30
C PHE A 73 7.39 -7.21 1.37
N GLY A 74 6.62 -6.18 1.67
CA GLY A 74 6.91 -5.28 2.79
C GLY A 74 6.58 -3.83 2.47
N VAL A 75 7.08 -2.95 3.32
CA VAL A 75 6.95 -1.50 3.21
C VAL A 75 8.34 -0.91 3.07
N THR A 76 8.52 -0.05 2.07
CA THR A 76 9.70 0.80 1.89
C THR A 76 9.23 2.22 1.56
N ASN A 77 10.10 3.07 1.05
CA ASN A 77 9.75 4.41 0.61
C ASN A 77 10.44 4.74 -0.72
N LEU A 78 9.80 5.64 -1.48
CA LEU A 78 10.32 6.25 -2.68
C LEU A 78 10.56 7.72 -2.39
N VAL A 79 11.82 8.15 -2.50
CA VAL A 79 12.22 9.55 -2.41
C VAL A 79 12.69 10.01 -3.78
N VAL A 80 12.11 11.09 -4.27
CA VAL A 80 12.48 11.72 -5.54
C VAL A 80 12.79 13.17 -5.27
N LEU A 81 13.96 13.64 -5.68
CA LEU A 81 14.41 15.03 -5.51
C LEU A 81 14.56 15.69 -6.89
N ASP A 82 14.37 17.01 -6.92
CA ASP A 82 14.72 17.85 -8.07
C ASP A 82 16.21 18.26 -8.04
N SER A 83 16.62 19.05 -9.02
CA SER A 83 17.99 19.57 -9.13
C SER A 83 18.43 20.51 -8.01
N GLU A 84 17.49 21.04 -7.22
CA GLU A 84 17.76 21.89 -6.06
C GLU A 84 17.81 21.08 -4.75
N GLY A 85 17.61 19.76 -4.82
CA GLY A 85 17.54 18.87 -3.68
C GLY A 85 16.21 18.91 -2.92
N SER A 86 15.18 19.57 -3.48
CA SER A 86 13.85 19.62 -2.87
C SER A 86 13.05 18.36 -3.19
N PRO A 87 12.34 17.76 -2.22
CA PRO A 87 11.56 16.55 -2.45
C PRO A 87 10.38 16.82 -3.38
N ILE A 88 10.25 15.97 -4.40
CA ILE A 88 9.10 15.85 -5.31
C ILE A 88 8.14 14.77 -4.78
N ILE A 89 8.70 13.65 -4.31
CA ILE A 89 7.99 12.55 -3.66
C ILE A 89 8.80 12.15 -2.43
N ASP A 90 8.10 11.94 -1.31
CA ASP A 90 8.61 11.23 -0.14
C ASP A 90 7.44 10.42 0.44
N GLU A 91 7.22 9.23 -0.13
CA GLU A 91 6.03 8.43 0.13
C GLU A 91 6.40 6.99 0.46
N GLN A 92 5.61 6.36 1.33
CA GLN A 92 5.73 4.93 1.59
C GLN A 92 5.28 4.13 0.37
N VAL A 93 6.02 3.07 0.07
CA VAL A 93 5.72 2.08 -0.96
C VAL A 93 5.39 0.76 -0.28
N THR A 94 4.15 0.30 -0.45
CA THR A 94 3.69 -0.98 0.08
C THR A 94 3.63 -2.00 -1.04
N VAL A 95 4.41 -3.07 -0.95
CA VAL A 95 4.41 -4.14 -1.93
C VAL A 95 3.59 -5.32 -1.45
N VAL A 96 2.47 -5.55 -2.15
CA VAL A 96 1.48 -6.57 -1.82
C VAL A 96 1.62 -7.81 -2.71
N ARG A 97 0.99 -8.91 -2.29
CA ARG A 97 1.00 -10.16 -3.04
C ARG A 97 0.11 -10.11 -4.26
N GLN A 98 0.62 -10.62 -5.38
CA GLN A 98 -0.22 -10.97 -6.53
C GLN A 98 -1.16 -12.11 -6.15
N ALA A 99 -2.46 -11.83 -6.13
CA ALA A 99 -3.49 -12.85 -5.90
C ALA A 99 -4.11 -13.35 -7.22
N ALA A 100 -3.98 -12.58 -8.29
CA ALA A 100 -4.59 -12.89 -9.58
C ALA A 100 -4.08 -14.23 -10.14
N SER A 101 -5.01 -15.06 -10.62
CA SER A 101 -4.72 -16.35 -11.28
C SER A 101 -3.88 -17.34 -10.46
N SER A 102 -3.86 -17.17 -9.13
CA SER A 102 -3.12 -18.04 -8.22
C SER A 102 -4.05 -18.77 -7.27
N VAL A 103 -3.72 -20.02 -6.94
CA VAL A 103 -4.40 -20.84 -5.94
C VAL A 103 -3.41 -21.16 -4.82
N ARG A 104 -3.77 -20.87 -3.57
CA ARG A 104 -2.95 -21.22 -2.39
C ARG A 104 -3.55 -22.42 -1.68
N ILE A 105 -2.77 -23.49 -1.57
CA ILE A 105 -3.13 -24.72 -0.88
C ILE A 105 -2.41 -24.73 0.47
N TYR A 106 -3.17 -24.86 1.56
CA TYR A 106 -2.65 -24.95 2.92
C TYR A 106 -2.68 -26.42 3.38
N ARG A 107 -1.52 -26.98 3.72
CA ARG A 107 -1.35 -28.34 4.24
C ARG A 107 -0.59 -28.27 5.56
N ARG A 108 -1.32 -28.12 6.68
CA ARG A 108 -0.72 -27.79 7.98
C ARG A 108 0.11 -26.50 7.88
N ALA A 109 1.41 -26.56 8.16
CA ALA A 109 2.35 -25.45 8.05
C ALA A 109 2.77 -25.14 6.60
N GLU A 110 2.57 -26.08 5.69
CA GLU A 110 3.06 -25.95 4.31
C GLU A 110 2.05 -25.17 3.47
N VAL A 111 2.51 -24.06 2.88
CA VAL A 111 1.71 -23.27 1.93
C VAL A 111 2.28 -23.47 0.53
N GLN A 112 1.46 -23.97 -0.39
CA GLN A 112 1.83 -24.15 -1.80
C GLN A 112 1.04 -23.18 -2.67
N THR A 113 1.75 -22.30 -3.38
CA THR A 113 1.16 -21.40 -4.38
C THR A 113 1.21 -22.05 -5.77
N MET A 114 0.05 -22.16 -6.44
CA MET A 114 -0.15 -22.80 -7.73
C MET A 114 -0.71 -21.78 -8.75
N SER A 115 -0.40 -21.98 -10.03
CA SER A 115 -1.03 -21.29 -11.17
C SER A 115 -1.89 -22.28 -11.93
N CYS A 116 -3.19 -21.99 -12.09
CA CYS A 116 -4.19 -22.99 -12.53
C CYS A 116 -4.98 -22.53 -13.78
N THR A 117 -4.37 -22.64 -14.97
CA THR A 117 -5.05 -22.37 -16.24
C THR A 117 -4.42 -23.18 -17.40
N PRO A 118 -5.02 -24.26 -17.93
CA PRO A 118 -6.21 -25.02 -17.48
C PRO A 118 -5.90 -26.09 -16.43
N TYR A 119 -4.62 -26.47 -16.27
CA TYR A 119 -4.14 -27.38 -15.23
C TYR A 119 -3.35 -26.61 -14.18
N CYS A 120 -3.27 -27.14 -12.96
CA CYS A 120 -2.52 -26.52 -11.88
C CYS A 120 -1.06 -26.97 -11.92
N GLU A 121 -0.16 -25.99 -12.05
CA GLU A 121 1.28 -26.17 -11.94
C GLU A 121 1.82 -25.30 -10.79
N SER A 122 3.03 -25.60 -10.30
CA SER A 122 3.67 -24.75 -9.28
C SER A 122 3.83 -23.34 -9.82
N ALA A 123 3.35 -22.33 -9.08
CA ALA A 123 3.53 -20.95 -9.50
C ALA A 123 5.03 -20.63 -9.59
N PHE A 124 5.40 -19.77 -10.54
CA PHE A 124 6.71 -19.13 -10.50
C PHE A 124 6.83 -18.34 -9.20
N LYS A 125 7.90 -18.60 -8.45
CA LYS A 125 8.18 -17.94 -7.17
C LYS A 125 9.46 -17.14 -7.30
N SER A 126 9.38 -15.85 -7.02
CA SER A 126 10.57 -15.03 -6.81
C SER A 126 11.35 -15.53 -5.58
N GLU A 127 12.62 -15.12 -5.45
CA GLU A 127 13.40 -15.45 -4.25
C GLU A 127 12.73 -14.92 -2.98
N ALA A 128 12.08 -13.76 -3.04
CA ALA A 128 11.30 -13.22 -1.92
C ALA A 128 10.12 -14.13 -1.54
N GLU A 129 9.44 -14.74 -2.52
CA GLU A 129 8.37 -15.71 -2.27
C GLU A 129 8.89 -16.99 -1.63
N LYS A 130 10.00 -17.54 -2.13
CA LYS A 130 10.63 -18.75 -1.58
C LYS A 130 11.06 -18.53 -0.13
N THR A 131 11.72 -17.42 0.17
CA THR A 131 12.15 -17.08 1.53
C THR A 131 10.94 -16.92 2.45
N SER A 132 9.91 -16.19 2.02
CA SER A 132 8.69 -16.01 2.83
C SER A 132 7.98 -17.35 3.12
N GLU A 133 7.87 -18.25 2.15
CA GLU A 133 7.29 -19.58 2.37
C GLU A 133 8.17 -20.45 3.27
N ALA A 134 9.49 -20.39 3.14
CA ALA A 134 10.43 -21.11 3.99
C ALA A 134 10.37 -20.65 5.45
N GLU A 135 10.34 -19.33 5.69
CA GLU A 135 10.19 -18.76 7.03
C GLU A 135 8.86 -19.13 7.68
N MET A 136 7.75 -19.11 6.92
CA MET A 136 6.44 -19.56 7.42
C MET A 136 6.44 -21.06 7.77
N SER A 137 7.19 -21.87 7.03
CA SER A 137 7.25 -23.32 7.23
C SER A 137 8.21 -23.73 8.36
N ALA A 138 9.26 -22.93 8.61
CA ALA A 138 10.30 -23.20 9.62
C ALA A 138 9.86 -22.88 11.06
N GLY A 139 8.72 -22.22 11.24
CA GLY A 139 8.18 -21.87 12.56
C GLY A 139 7.54 -23.02 13.34
N HIS A 140 7.68 -24.28 12.91
CA HIS A 140 7.09 -25.48 13.53
C HIS A 140 8.13 -26.57 13.76
#